data_AF-A0ABD5TJ58-F1
#
_entry.id   AF-A0ABD5TJ58-F1
#
_cell.length_a   1.000
_cell.length_b   1.000
_cell.length_c   1.000
_cell.angle_alpha   90.00
_cell.angle_beta   90.00
_cell.angle_gamma   90.00
#
_symmetry.space_group_name_H-M   'P 1'
#
loop_
_entity.id
_entity.type
_entity.pdbx_description
1 polymer ?
#
loop_
_entity_poly.entity_id
_entity_poly.type
_entity_poly.pdbx_seq_one_letter_code
_entity_poly.pdbx_strand_id
1 'polypeptide(L)'
;MTNGPRLRLGRTLAPGVFAVALFAIAALVVLEAPFDGGDVGGFAEGVSITAEIGYALFGFYELSEIGGTEPFLVSVVLVAVALDAALDAALVLAKREEDGEPVTALAAAPDETGSPAAEAPGRAATDGGTATDSSRDTETNADATGGDGA
;
A
#
# COMPACT_ATOMS: atom_id res chain seq x y z
N MET A 1 -15.91 -4.45 -41.17
CA MET A 1 -16.68 -4.45 -39.91
C MET A 1 -15.70 -4.20 -38.77
N THR A 2 -15.64 -2.98 -38.25
CA THR A 2 -14.78 -2.64 -37.11
C THR A 2 -15.66 -2.57 -35.87
N ASN A 3 -15.54 -3.57 -35.00
CA ASN A 3 -16.21 -3.53 -33.71
C ASN A 3 -15.58 -2.41 -32.87
N GLY A 4 -16.35 -1.36 -32.58
CA GLY A 4 -15.88 -0.25 -31.75
C GLY A 4 -15.76 -0.65 -30.27
N PRO A 5 -14.95 0.07 -29.47
CA PRO A 5 -14.78 -0.20 -28.04
C PRO A 5 -16.13 -0.16 -27.32
N ARG A 6 -16.48 -1.25 -26.61
CA ARG A 6 -17.69 -1.32 -25.79
C ARG A 6 -17.34 -1.00 -24.34
N LEU A 7 -17.89 0.10 -23.83
CA LEU A 7 -17.79 0.45 -22.41
C LEU A 7 -18.53 -0.59 -21.56
N ARG A 8 -17.85 -1.15 -20.57
CA ARG A 8 -18.45 -2.07 -19.58
C ARG A 8 -19.30 -1.29 -18.58
N LEU A 9 -20.52 -0.93 -19.02
CA LEU A 9 -21.56 -0.37 -18.16
C LEU A 9 -22.21 -1.51 -17.36
N GLY A 10 -21.74 -1.72 -16.14
CA GLY A 10 -22.22 -2.76 -15.24
C GLY A 10 -21.65 -2.58 -13.83
N ARG A 11 -21.52 -3.66 -13.06
CA ARG A 11 -20.98 -3.61 -11.67
C ARG A 11 -19.55 -3.06 -11.58
N THR A 12 -18.83 -3.02 -12.70
CA THR A 12 -17.52 -2.37 -12.86
C THR A 12 -17.55 -0.85 -12.78
N LEU A 13 -18.73 -0.20 -12.88
CA LEU A 13 -18.87 1.24 -12.67
C LEU A 13 -19.02 1.64 -11.21
N ALA A 14 -19.39 0.72 -10.32
CA ALA A 14 -19.63 1.03 -8.91
C ALA A 14 -18.42 1.71 -8.23
N PRO A 15 -17.16 1.26 -8.44
CA PRO A 15 -16.00 1.97 -7.89
C PRO A 15 -15.83 3.38 -8.45
N GLY A 16 -16.12 3.58 -9.74
CA GLY A 16 -16.04 4.90 -10.38
C GLY A 16 -17.09 5.87 -9.85
N VAL A 17 -18.32 5.40 -9.61
CA VAL A 17 -19.38 6.21 -8.99
C VAL A 17 -19.00 6.59 -7.56
N PHE A 18 -18.40 5.67 -6.80
CA PHE A 18 -17.90 5.95 -5.45
C PHE A 18 -16.83 7.06 -5.46
N ALA A 19 -15.89 7.01 -6.41
CA ALA A 19 -14.86 8.04 -6.54
C ALA A 19 -15.46 9.43 -6.83
N VAL A 20 -16.44 9.52 -7.74
CA VAL A 20 -17.12 10.78 -8.06
C VAL A 20 -17.94 11.30 -6.86
N ALA A 21 -18.59 10.42 -6.12
CA ALA A 21 -19.33 10.78 -4.91
C ALA A 21 -18.40 11.35 -3.83
N LEU A 22 -17.25 10.70 -3.59
CA LEU A 22 -16.25 11.16 -2.63
C LEU A 22 -15.68 12.52 -3.07
N PHE A 23 -15.40 12.70 -4.37
CA PHE A 23 -14.98 13.98 -4.92
C PHE A 23 -16.02 15.09 -4.68
N ALA A 24 -17.31 14.81 -4.88
CA ALA A 24 -18.36 15.78 -4.63
C ALA A 24 -18.46 16.18 -3.15
N ILE A 25 -18.28 15.23 -2.23
CA ILE A 25 -18.22 15.50 -0.78
C ILE A 25 -17.01 16.39 -0.46
N ALA A 26 -15.83 16.07 -0.98
CA ALA A 26 -14.63 16.87 -0.76
C ALA A 26 -14.80 18.30 -1.32
N ALA A 27 -15.41 18.44 -2.49
CA ALA A 27 -15.73 19.74 -3.06
C ALA A 27 -16.69 20.52 -2.16
N LEU A 28 -17.77 19.88 -1.68
CA LEU A 28 -18.73 20.52 -0.77
C LEU A 28 -18.05 21.01 0.51
N VAL A 29 -17.19 20.20 1.14
CA VAL A 29 -16.43 20.59 2.33
C VAL A 29 -15.54 21.81 2.05
N VAL A 30 -14.87 21.85 0.90
CA VAL A 30 -14.03 23.00 0.51
C VAL A 30 -14.86 24.26 0.26
N LEU A 31 -16.06 24.11 -0.32
CA LEU A 31 -16.96 25.24 -0.59
C LEU A 31 -17.62 25.78 0.67
N GLU A 32 -17.92 24.92 1.64
CA GLU A 32 -18.50 25.31 2.94
C GLU A 32 -17.45 25.69 3.98
N ALA A 33 -16.17 25.44 3.73
CA ALA A 33 -15.09 25.83 4.62
C ALA A 33 -15.12 27.36 4.78
N PRO A 34 -15.37 27.89 6.00
CA PRO A 34 -15.39 29.32 6.21
C PRO A 34 -13.95 29.83 6.08
N PHE A 35 -13.69 30.58 5.01
CA PHE A 35 -12.48 31.40 4.86
C PHE A 35 -12.74 32.85 5.29
N ASP A 36 -13.87 33.05 5.96
CA ASP A 36 -14.52 34.34 6.14
C ASP A 36 -14.12 34.90 7.51
N GLY A 37 -13.18 35.86 7.57
CA GLY A 37 -13.16 36.80 8.71
C GLY A 37 -11.85 37.08 9.46
N GLY A 38 -10.67 37.09 8.84
CA GLY A 38 -9.48 37.62 9.52
C GLY A 38 -8.26 37.69 8.61
N ASP A 39 -7.26 38.48 9.02
CA ASP A 39 -5.92 38.44 8.44
C ASP A 39 -5.53 36.97 8.20
N VAL A 40 -5.19 36.62 6.96
CA VAL A 40 -4.41 35.41 6.64
C VAL A 40 -2.96 35.57 7.15
N GLY A 41 -2.82 36.15 8.34
CA GLY A 41 -1.61 36.15 9.13
C GLY A 41 -1.43 34.76 9.68
N GLY A 42 -0.29 34.14 9.36
CA GLY A 42 0.13 32.94 10.05
C GLY A 42 0.21 33.16 11.56
N PHE A 43 0.50 32.09 12.28
CA PHE A 43 0.73 32.17 13.71
C PHE A 43 1.86 33.15 14.05
N ALA A 44 1.79 33.76 15.24
CA ALA A 44 2.80 34.68 15.70
C ALA A 44 4.20 34.03 15.68
N GLU A 45 5.21 34.83 15.36
CA GLU A 45 6.59 34.35 15.27
C GLU A 45 7.06 33.84 16.65
N GLY A 46 7.67 32.66 16.68
CA GLY A 46 8.12 32.00 17.91
C GLY A 46 7.13 30.99 18.51
N VAL A 47 5.89 30.94 18.05
CA VAL A 47 4.90 29.97 18.54
C VAL A 47 5.04 28.62 17.83
N SER A 48 5.19 27.55 18.60
CA SER A 48 5.29 26.18 18.08
C SER A 48 3.93 25.48 18.09
N ILE A 49 3.30 25.37 16.93
CA ILE A 49 2.02 24.65 16.76
C ILE A 49 2.10 23.21 17.26
N THR A 50 3.24 22.55 17.04
CA THR A 50 3.44 21.18 17.53
C THR A 50 3.44 21.11 19.05
N ALA A 51 4.00 22.12 19.75
CA ALA A 51 3.96 22.18 21.20
C ALA A 51 2.55 22.45 21.72
N GLU A 52 1.82 23.37 21.08
CA GLU A 52 0.42 23.70 21.39
C GLU A 52 -0.51 22.47 21.29
N ILE A 53 -0.36 21.68 20.22
CA ILE A 53 -1.09 20.41 20.06
C ILE A 53 -0.69 19.41 21.17
N GLY A 54 0.60 19.36 21.52
CA GLY A 54 1.10 18.53 22.63
C GLY A 54 0.52 18.94 23.98
N TYR A 55 0.40 20.24 24.24
CA TYR A 55 -0.24 20.76 25.45
C TYR A 55 -1.72 20.38 25.49
N ALA A 56 -2.44 20.48 24.37
CA ALA A 56 -3.83 20.03 24.29
C ALA A 56 -3.97 18.52 24.54
N LEU A 57 -3.04 17.71 24.02
CA LEU A 57 -3.07 16.24 24.16
C LEU A 57 -2.90 15.79 25.62
N PHE A 58 -2.06 16.47 26.38
CA PHE A 58 -1.77 16.14 27.79
C PHE A 58 -2.55 17.00 28.80
N GLY A 59 -3.41 17.92 28.32
CA GLY A 59 -4.22 18.79 29.18
C GLY A 59 -3.44 19.91 29.87
N PHE A 60 -2.31 20.33 29.32
CA PHE A 60 -1.48 21.43 29.84
C PHE A 60 -1.89 22.79 29.26
N TYR A 61 -3.17 23.15 29.38
CA TYR A 61 -3.74 24.37 28.79
C TYR A 61 -3.12 25.66 29.33
N GLU A 62 -2.59 25.65 30.55
CA GLU A 62 -1.91 26.82 31.15
C GLU A 62 -0.58 27.16 30.47
N LEU A 63 -0.01 26.23 29.70
CA LEU A 63 1.23 26.43 28.93
C LEU A 63 0.96 26.81 27.47
N SER A 64 -0.31 26.84 27.04
CA SER A 64 -0.72 27.15 25.67
C SER A 64 -0.78 28.66 25.45
N GLU A 65 -0.11 29.14 24.40
CA GLU A 65 -0.08 30.55 24.01
C GLU A 65 -1.23 30.91 23.05
N ILE A 66 -1.69 29.94 22.25
CA ILE A 66 -2.75 30.15 21.25
C ILE A 66 -4.15 29.95 21.85
N GLY A 67 -4.30 28.94 22.72
CA GLY A 67 -5.60 28.49 23.20
C GLY A 67 -6.51 27.92 22.09
N GLY A 68 -7.62 27.26 22.48
CA GLY A 68 -8.62 26.79 21.53
C GLY A 68 -8.13 25.72 20.54
N THR A 69 -7.11 24.96 20.91
CA THR A 69 -6.49 23.89 20.10
C THR A 69 -7.22 22.56 20.19
N GLU A 70 -8.18 22.41 21.10
CA GLU A 70 -9.01 21.22 21.30
C GLU A 70 -9.78 20.79 20.05
N PRO A 71 -10.52 21.66 19.33
CA PRO A 71 -11.20 21.25 18.09
C PRO A 71 -10.23 20.77 17.02
N PHE A 72 -9.01 21.34 16.96
CA PHE A 72 -7.96 20.87 16.06
C PHE A 72 -7.39 19.51 16.50
N LEU A 73 -7.19 19.29 17.79
CA LEU A 73 -6.79 17.99 18.30
C LEU A 73 -7.81 16.91 17.95
N VAL A 74 -9.11 17.21 18.08
CA VAL A 74 -10.19 16.29 17.70
C VAL A 74 -10.13 15.95 16.22
N SER A 75 -9.91 16.92 15.33
CA SER A 75 -9.81 16.66 13.90
C SER A 75 -8.59 15.82 13.55
N VAL A 76 -7.43 16.06 14.17
CA VAL A 76 -6.22 15.24 13.99
C VAL A 76 -6.46 13.79 14.42
N VAL A 77 -7.09 13.57 15.58
CA VAL A 77 -7.42 12.22 16.06
C VAL A 77 -8.42 11.53 15.13
N LEU A 78 -9.44 12.25 14.65
CA LEU A 78 -10.41 11.72 13.70
C LEU A 78 -9.75 11.29 12.38
N VAL A 79 -8.82 12.10 11.87
CA VAL A 79 -8.02 11.75 10.68
C VAL A 79 -7.16 10.52 10.93
N ALA A 80 -6.52 10.40 12.10
CA ALA A 80 -5.73 9.23 12.44
C ALA A 80 -6.57 7.93 12.43
N VAL A 81 -7.76 7.96 13.03
CA VAL A 81 -8.70 6.83 13.02
C VAL A 81 -9.19 6.52 11.60
N ALA A 82 -9.50 7.55 10.82
CA ALA A 82 -9.94 7.37 9.43
C ALA A 82 -8.83 6.76 8.55
N LEU A 83 -7.58 7.18 8.74
CA LEU A 83 -6.42 6.64 8.02
C LEU A 83 -6.14 5.19 8.37
N ASP A 84 -6.29 4.82 9.64
CA ASP A 84 -6.15 3.42 10.11
C ASP A 84 -7.18 2.51 9.41
N ALA A 85 -8.46 2.88 9.46
CA ALA A 85 -9.53 2.13 8.79
C ALA A 85 -9.37 2.10 7.26
N ALA A 86 -8.88 3.19 6.67
CA ALA A 86 -8.62 3.24 5.23
C ALA A 86 -7.46 2.32 4.82
N LEU A 87 -6.42 2.20 5.65
CA LEU A 87 -5.31 1.28 5.41
C LEU A 87 -5.78 -0.17 5.51
N ASP A 88 -6.59 -0.50 6.51
CA ASP A 88 -7.21 -1.83 6.63
C ASP A 88 -8.07 -2.18 5.42
N ALA A 89 -8.93 -1.25 5.00
CA ALA A 89 -9.75 -1.43 3.81
C ALA A 89 -8.89 -1.59 2.55
N ALA A 90 -7.85 -0.77 2.38
CA ALA A 90 -6.94 -0.88 1.25
C ALA A 90 -6.22 -2.23 1.24
N LEU A 91 -5.83 -2.76 2.40
CA LEU A 91 -5.22 -4.08 2.51
C LEU A 91 -6.21 -5.19 2.15
N VAL A 92 -7.45 -5.12 2.62
CA VAL A 92 -8.53 -6.07 2.27
C VAL A 92 -8.83 -6.02 0.77
N LEU A 93 -8.90 -4.84 0.16
CA LEU A 93 -9.15 -4.67 -1.28
C LEU A 93 -7.94 -5.08 -2.14
N ALA A 94 -6.72 -4.95 -1.62
CA ALA A 94 -5.49 -5.32 -2.32
C ALA A 94 -5.30 -6.84 -2.38
N LYS A 95 -5.79 -7.56 -1.37
CA LYS A 95 -5.82 -9.03 -1.39
C LYS A 95 -6.75 -9.49 -2.50
N ARG A 96 -6.17 -10.05 -3.56
CA ARG A 96 -6.92 -10.77 -4.60
C ARG A 96 -6.99 -12.23 -4.22
N GLU A 97 -8.21 -12.73 -4.14
CA GLU A 97 -8.51 -14.15 -4.06
C GLU A 97 -9.01 -14.61 -5.43
N GLU A 98 -8.36 -15.64 -6.00
CA GLU A 98 -8.89 -16.38 -7.14
C GLU A 98 -9.25 -17.78 -6.62
N ASP A 99 -10.50 -18.22 -6.87
CA ASP A 99 -11.03 -19.51 -6.43
C ASP A 99 -10.90 -19.83 -4.93
N GLY A 100 -10.85 -18.79 -4.08
CA GLY A 100 -10.76 -18.92 -2.62
C GLY A 100 -9.33 -19.11 -2.10
N GLU A 101 -8.33 -19.06 -2.97
CA GLU A 101 -6.92 -19.03 -2.58
C GLU A 101 -6.34 -17.61 -2.72
N PRO A 102 -5.58 -17.12 -1.72
CA PRO A 102 -4.94 -15.81 -1.80
C PRO A 102 -3.81 -15.84 -2.85
N VAL A 103 -4.00 -15.14 -3.96
CA VAL A 103 -2.99 -15.02 -5.02
C VAL A 103 -1.97 -13.98 -4.60
N THR A 104 -0.90 -14.42 -3.96
CA THR A 104 0.28 -13.56 -3.73
C THR A 104 1.22 -13.67 -4.92
N ALA A 105 1.66 -12.53 -5.46
CA ALA A 105 2.64 -12.51 -6.56
C ALA A 105 3.96 -13.20 -6.20
N LEU A 106 4.24 -13.41 -4.90
CA LEU A 106 5.45 -14.04 -4.39
C LEU A 106 5.35 -15.58 -4.35
N ALA A 107 4.17 -16.16 -4.16
CA ALA A 107 3.96 -17.62 -4.17
C ALA A 107 3.96 -18.22 -5.60
N ALA A 108 4.01 -17.39 -6.64
CA ALA A 108 4.12 -17.84 -8.02
C ALA A 108 5.54 -18.30 -8.42
N ALA A 109 6.49 -18.32 -7.47
CA ALA A 109 7.77 -19.00 -7.65
C ALA A 109 7.51 -20.52 -7.57
N PRO A 110 7.71 -21.29 -8.66
CA PRO A 110 7.46 -22.72 -8.64
C PRO A 110 8.46 -23.40 -7.72
N ASP A 111 7.96 -24.14 -6.72
CA ASP A 111 8.72 -25.21 -6.09
C ASP A 111 9.08 -26.22 -7.19
N GLU A 112 10.35 -26.24 -7.59
CA GLU A 112 10.89 -27.22 -8.52
C GLU A 112 10.98 -28.59 -7.82
N THR A 113 9.85 -29.29 -7.70
CA THR A 113 9.86 -30.74 -7.45
C THR A 113 8.61 -31.41 -8.04
N GLY A 114 8.67 -31.79 -9.32
CA GLY A 114 7.83 -32.87 -9.89
C GLY A 114 6.85 -32.48 -11.02
N SER A 115 7.24 -32.82 -12.26
CA SER A 115 6.46 -32.74 -13.53
C SER A 115 5.35 -33.83 -13.65
N PRO A 116 4.45 -33.88 -14.68
CA PRO A 116 4.53 -33.23 -16.01
C PRO A 116 3.24 -32.59 -16.60
N ALA A 117 3.46 -31.77 -17.62
CA ALA A 117 2.61 -31.53 -18.80
C ALA A 117 1.14 -31.09 -18.61
N ALA A 118 0.92 -29.77 -18.50
CA ALA A 118 -0.26 -29.12 -19.08
C ALA A 118 0.14 -27.75 -19.64
N GLU A 119 -0.32 -27.47 -20.85
CA GLU A 119 0.04 -26.36 -21.73
C GLU A 119 -0.03 -24.99 -21.03
N ALA A 120 1.13 -24.36 -20.83
CA ALA A 120 1.23 -23.04 -20.21
C ALA A 120 0.98 -21.93 -21.26
N PRO A 121 0.03 -20.99 -21.05
CA PRO A 121 0.03 -19.75 -21.82
C PRO A 121 1.30 -18.96 -21.47
N GLY A 122 2.03 -18.56 -22.52
CA GLY A 122 3.36 -17.97 -22.43
C GLY A 122 3.45 -16.86 -21.37
N ARG A 123 4.29 -17.09 -20.35
CA ARG A 123 4.75 -16.04 -19.44
C ARG A 123 5.50 -14.99 -20.24
N ALA A 124 5.08 -13.73 -20.15
CA ALA A 124 5.85 -12.61 -20.65
C ALA A 124 7.17 -12.53 -19.86
N ALA A 125 8.26 -12.95 -20.49
CA ALA A 125 9.61 -12.75 -19.97
C ALA A 125 9.96 -11.26 -20.05
N THR A 126 10.27 -10.65 -18.91
CA THR A 126 11.03 -9.40 -18.87
C THR A 126 12.45 -9.80 -18.48
N ASP A 127 13.37 -9.69 -19.45
CA ASP A 127 14.73 -10.24 -19.48
C ASP A 127 15.75 -9.48 -18.60
N GLY A 128 15.31 -8.99 -17.44
CA GLY A 128 16.10 -8.10 -16.59
C GLY A 128 17.07 -8.76 -15.60
N GLY A 129 17.73 -9.87 -15.91
CA GLY A 129 18.69 -10.47 -14.98
C GLY A 129 19.66 -11.48 -15.60
N THR A 130 20.95 -11.17 -15.58
CA THR A 130 22.03 -12.06 -16.03
C THR A 130 22.26 -13.18 -15.00
N ALA A 131 21.99 -14.42 -15.39
CA ALA A 131 22.38 -15.60 -14.62
C ALA A 131 23.91 -15.70 -14.61
N THR A 132 24.53 -15.42 -13.46
CA THR A 132 25.95 -15.68 -13.25
C THR A 132 26.09 -17.15 -12.85
N ASP A 133 26.28 -18.01 -13.84
CA ASP A 133 26.62 -19.42 -13.64
C ASP A 133 28.01 -19.49 -12.98
N SER A 134 28.03 -19.77 -11.68
CA SER A 134 29.26 -20.07 -10.95
C SER A 134 29.39 -21.57 -10.88
N SER A 135 30.06 -22.13 -11.88
CA SER A 135 30.51 -23.52 -11.93
C SER A 135 31.27 -23.85 -10.65
N ARG A 136 30.68 -24.68 -9.78
CA ARG A 136 31.42 -25.42 -8.75
C ARG A 136 31.69 -26.80 -9.32
N ASP A 137 32.93 -26.97 -9.75
CA ASP A 137 33.43 -28.20 -10.31
C ASP A 137 33.21 -29.38 -9.38
N THR A 138 32.75 -30.44 -10.02
CA THR A 138 32.60 -31.79 -9.50
C THR A 138 33.98 -32.42 -9.37
N GLU A 139 34.50 -32.58 -8.15
CA GLU A 139 35.56 -33.56 -7.91
C GLU A 139 34.93 -34.92 -7.59
N THR A 140 34.73 -35.68 -8.66
CA THR A 140 34.56 -37.13 -8.65
C THR A 140 35.84 -37.76 -8.11
N ASN A 141 35.77 -38.44 -6.96
CA ASN A 141 36.81 -39.39 -6.57
C ASN A 141 36.19 -40.79 -6.52
N ALA A 142 36.28 -41.48 -7.66
CA ALA A 142 35.90 -42.86 -7.82
C ALA A 142 37.04 -43.78 -7.36
N ASP A 143 36.68 -44.63 -6.40
CA ASP A 143 37.06 -46.03 -6.23
C ASP A 143 38.26 -46.63 -7.00
N ALA A 144 39.08 -47.35 -6.23
CA ALA A 144 39.68 -48.67 -6.51
C ALA A 144 41.22 -48.75 -6.44
N THR A 145 41.68 -49.54 -5.47
CA THR A 145 42.86 -50.46 -5.39
C THR A 145 43.28 -50.50 -3.92
N GLY A 146 43.46 -51.63 -3.23
CA GLY A 146 44.01 -52.93 -3.58
C GLY A 146 44.85 -53.31 -2.34
N GLY A 147 44.81 -54.57 -1.91
CA GLY A 147 45.19 -54.99 -0.56
C GLY A 147 46.68 -54.96 -0.21
N ASP A 148 46.93 -55.01 1.10
CA ASP A 148 47.91 -55.80 1.90
C ASP A 148 48.03 -55.05 3.24
N GLY A 149 47.97 -55.64 4.43
CA GLY A 149 48.68 -56.82 4.90
C GLY A 149 49.45 -56.41 6.15
N ALA A 150 49.05 -56.95 7.31
CA ALA A 150 49.77 -57.14 8.60
C ALA A 150 48.82 -56.98 9.79
#